data_AF-A0A3D5DUC5-F1
#
_entry.id   AF-A0A3D5DUC5-F1
#
_cell.length_a   1.000
_cell.length_b   1.000
_cell.length_c   1.000
_cell.angle_alpha   90.00
_cell.angle_beta   90.00
_cell.angle_gamma   90.00
#
_symmetry.space_group_name_H-M   'P 1'
#
loop_
_entity.id
_entity.type
_entity.pdbx_description
1 polymer ?
#
loop_
_entity_poly.entity_id
_entity_poly.type
_entity_poly.pdbx_seq_one_letter_code
_entity_poly.pdbx_strand_id
1 'polypeptide(L)'
;AVHLGELAQADGGVVIPLVWEATGPLGLFPRFEGKLRLTGLDQERCELSLSGHYRPPLGKAGHILDDALLTRVAQAALRSLLRRVARVLEEEQPSLSMPARGAGLGAGEATHRG
;
A
#
# COMPACT_ATOMS: atom_id res chain seq x y z
N ALA A 1 6.11 -9.24 -13.60
CA ALA A 1 6.88 -8.20 -12.90
C ALA A 1 5.93 -7.18 -12.25
N VAL A 2 6.40 -6.42 -11.26
CA VAL A 2 5.67 -5.30 -10.66
C VAL A 2 6.35 -4.01 -11.12
N HIS A 3 5.56 -3.08 -11.66
CA HIS A 3 6.01 -1.77 -12.08
C HIS A 3 5.25 -0.72 -11.28
N LEU A 4 5.99 0.14 -10.57
CA LEU A 4 5.43 1.26 -9.83
C LEU A 4 5.53 2.53 -10.69
N GLY A 5 4.45 3.30 -10.68
CA GLY A 5 4.45 4.66 -11.19
C GLY A 5 4.99 5.66 -10.18
N GLU A 6 4.89 6.94 -10.54
CA GLU A 6 5.29 8.03 -9.67
C GLU A 6 4.40 8.11 -8.42
N LEU A 7 5.02 8.22 -7.25
CA LEU A 7 4.31 8.47 -6.00
C LEU A 7 3.71 9.87 -6.04
N ALA A 8 2.42 9.97 -5.75
CA ALA A 8 1.72 11.24 -5.66
C ALA A 8 1.11 11.42 -4.28
N GLN A 9 1.08 12.66 -3.81
CA GLN A 9 0.32 13.04 -2.62
C GLN A 9 -1.17 12.97 -2.92
N ALA A 10 -1.93 12.53 -1.94
CA ALA A 10 -3.38 12.51 -1.97
C ALA A 10 -3.95 12.94 -0.62
N ASP A 11 -5.26 13.19 -0.56
CA ASP A 11 -5.89 13.59 0.69
C ASP A 11 -5.62 12.55 1.79
N GLY A 12 -4.95 13.00 2.86
CA GLY A 12 -4.60 12.19 4.02
C GLY A 12 -3.54 11.12 3.78
N GLY A 13 -2.80 11.14 2.66
CA GLY A 13 -1.79 10.11 2.43
C GLY A 13 -1.12 10.13 1.05
N VAL A 14 -0.71 8.96 0.59
CA VAL A 14 0.00 8.79 -0.69
C VAL A 14 -0.71 7.78 -1.58
N VAL A 15 -0.56 7.96 -2.90
CA VAL A 15 -0.98 7.00 -3.91
C VAL A 15 0.19 6.65 -4.80
N ILE A 16 0.31 5.37 -5.12
CA ILE A 16 1.33 4.84 -6.03
C ILE A 16 0.60 4.03 -7.10
N PRO A 17 0.54 4.52 -8.36
CA PRO A 17 0.05 3.71 -9.47
C PRO A 17 0.91 2.46 -9.62
N LEU A 18 0.32 1.32 -9.98
CA LEU A 18 1.08 0.12 -10.24
C LEU A 18 0.46 -0.76 -11.33
N VAL A 19 1.35 -1.45 -12.01
CA VAL A 19 1.02 -2.54 -12.94
C VAL A 19 1.69 -3.79 -12.41
N TRP A 20 0.92 -4.86 -12.30
CA TRP A 20 1.43 -6.18 -11.96
C TRP A 20 1.05 -7.18 -13.03
N GLU A 21 2.07 -7.73 -13.68
CA GLU A 21 1.95 -8.84 -14.61
C GLU A 21 2.45 -10.11 -13.91
N ALA A 22 1.58 -11.10 -13.76
CA ALA A 22 2.05 -12.43 -13.39
C ALA A 22 2.93 -12.97 -14.52
N THR A 23 4.03 -13.65 -14.19
CA THR A 23 4.89 -14.36 -15.13
C THR A 23 4.79 -15.85 -14.80
N GLY A 24 4.02 -16.61 -15.58
CA GLY A 24 3.83 -18.04 -15.38
C GLY A 24 4.12 -18.86 -16.65
N PRO A 25 4.53 -20.14 -16.51
CA PRO A 25 4.95 -20.99 -17.63
C PRO A 25 3.85 -21.34 -18.64
N LEU A 26 2.58 -20.98 -18.37
CA LEU A 26 1.42 -21.40 -19.16
C LEU A 26 0.86 -20.31 -20.10
N GLY A 27 1.54 -19.18 -20.28
CA GLY A 27 1.01 -18.07 -21.09
C GLY A 27 -0.20 -17.36 -20.46
N LEU A 28 -0.62 -17.80 -19.27
CA LEU A 28 -1.64 -17.16 -18.45
C LEU A 28 -0.97 -16.02 -17.69
N PHE A 29 -0.98 -14.83 -18.29
CA PHE A 29 -0.42 -13.63 -17.68
C PHE A 29 -1.54 -12.67 -17.35
N PRO A 30 -2.30 -12.91 -16.26
CA PRO A 30 -3.22 -11.91 -15.78
C PRO A 30 -2.46 -10.62 -15.46
N ARG A 31 -3.05 -9.51 -15.87
CA ARG A 31 -2.53 -8.18 -15.62
C ARG A 31 -3.45 -7.44 -14.67
N PHE A 32 -2.90 -7.00 -13.54
CA PHE A 32 -3.54 -6.06 -12.66
C PHE A 32 -2.99 -4.66 -12.94
N GLU A 33 -3.88 -3.70 -13.15
CA GLU A 33 -3.53 -2.30 -13.29
C GLU A 33 -4.34 -1.48 -12.31
N GLY A 34 -3.67 -0.72 -11.44
CA GLY A 34 -4.33 -0.13 -10.30
C GLY A 34 -3.47 0.85 -9.53
N LYS A 35 -3.87 1.10 -8.28
CA LYS A 35 -3.26 2.07 -7.38
C LYS A 35 -3.19 1.46 -5.98
N LEU A 36 -2.01 1.52 -5.39
CA LEU A 36 -1.81 1.31 -3.95
C LEU A 36 -1.99 2.65 -3.26
N ARG A 37 -2.84 2.71 -2.24
CA ARG A 37 -3.07 3.91 -1.43
C ARG A 37 -2.75 3.59 0.02
N LEU A 38 -2.01 4.51 0.64
CA LEU A 38 -1.76 4.52 2.06
C LEU A 38 -2.35 5.82 2.63
N THR A 39 -3.33 5.71 3.52
CA THR A 39 -3.99 6.86 4.16
C THR A 39 -3.70 6.82 5.65
N GLY A 40 -3.20 7.91 6.22
CA GLY A 40 -3.02 8.03 7.67
C GLY A 40 -4.37 8.08 8.39
N LEU A 41 -4.54 7.26 9.42
CA LEU A 41 -5.71 7.31 10.32
C LEU A 41 -5.38 8.09 11.59
N ASP A 42 -4.19 7.85 12.15
CA ASP A 42 -3.59 8.61 13.25
C ASP A 42 -2.07 8.44 13.23
N GLN A 43 -1.39 8.73 14.35
CA GLN A 43 0.07 8.70 14.45
C GLN A 43 0.67 7.30 14.33
N GLU A 44 -0.09 6.25 14.66
CA GLU A 44 0.39 4.86 14.70
C GLU A 44 -0.33 3.97 13.69
N ARG A 45 -1.44 4.44 13.12
CA ARG A 45 -2.30 3.64 12.23
C ARG A 45 -2.46 4.29 10.88
N CYS A 46 -2.44 3.44 9.87
CA CYS A 46 -2.76 3.80 8.50
C CYS A 46 -3.64 2.72 7.86
N GLU A 47 -4.40 3.12 6.85
CA GLU A 47 -5.17 2.23 6.00
C GLU A 47 -4.38 1.99 4.70
N LEU A 48 -4.15 0.72 4.38
CA LEU A 48 -3.58 0.31 3.10
C LEU A 48 -4.68 -0.28 2.22
N SER A 49 -4.89 0.30 1.04
CA SER A 49 -5.87 -0.17 0.07
C SER A 49 -5.26 -0.36 -1.32
N LEU A 50 -5.77 -1.36 -2.05
CA LEU A 50 -5.40 -1.64 -3.43
C LEU A 50 -6.69 -1.64 -4.27
N SER A 51 -6.72 -0.80 -5.30
CA SER A 51 -7.85 -0.67 -6.22
C SER A 51 -7.36 -0.75 -7.65
N GLY A 52 -8.17 -1.30 -8.56
CA GLY A 52 -7.77 -1.42 -9.95
C GLY A 52 -8.59 -2.46 -10.71
N HIS A 53 -8.15 -2.70 -11.94
CA HIS A 53 -8.77 -3.65 -12.85
C HIS A 53 -7.84 -4.84 -13.05
N TYR A 54 -8.41 -6.02 -12.84
CA TYR A 54 -7.79 -7.28 -13.22
C TYR A 54 -8.28 -7.66 -14.61
N ARG A 55 -7.36 -7.84 -15.56
CA ARG A 55 -7.67 -8.42 -16.87
C ARG A 55 -7.31 -9.90 -16.86
N PRO A 56 -8.30 -10.81 -16.96
CA PRO A 56 -8.03 -12.24 -17.07
C PRO A 56 -7.29 -12.53 -18.39
N PRO A 57 -6.53 -13.63 -18.46
CA PRO A 57 -5.84 -14.03 -19.67
C PRO A 57 -6.86 -14.33 -20.79
N LEU A 58 -6.78 -13.59 -21.90
CA LEU A 58 -7.65 -13.78 -23.07
C LEU A 58 -7.23 -15.04 -23.86
N GLY A 59 -7.80 -16.19 -23.50
CA GLY A 59 -8.08 -17.33 -24.38
C GLY A 59 -6.92 -18.13 -25.02
N LYS A 60 -7.09 -19.47 -24.96
CA LYS A 60 -6.63 -20.53 -25.91
C LYS A 60 -5.48 -21.43 -25.45
N ALA A 61 -5.76 -22.32 -24.50
CA ALA A 61 -5.47 -23.77 -24.61
C ALA A 61 -6.17 -24.56 -23.48
N GLY A 62 -7.26 -25.25 -23.82
CA GLY A 62 -7.52 -26.61 -23.30
C GLY A 62 -8.19 -26.81 -21.94
N HIS A 63 -8.07 -25.94 -20.94
CA HIS A 63 -8.71 -26.15 -19.64
C HIS A 63 -9.20 -24.84 -19.05
N ILE A 64 -10.50 -24.54 -19.25
CA ILE A 64 -11.17 -23.45 -18.53
C ILE A 64 -11.26 -23.91 -17.07
N LEU A 65 -10.25 -23.59 -16.26
CA LEU A 65 -10.50 -23.36 -14.85
C LEU A 65 -11.59 -22.29 -14.81
N ASP A 66 -12.65 -22.53 -14.05
CA ASP A 66 -13.77 -21.61 -13.89
C ASP A 66 -13.23 -20.19 -13.68
N ASP A 67 -13.64 -19.22 -14.50
CA ASP A 67 -13.22 -17.82 -14.39
C ASP A 67 -13.47 -17.28 -12.97
N ALA A 68 -14.47 -17.81 -12.27
CA ALA A 68 -14.72 -17.51 -10.88
C ALA A 68 -13.58 -18.03 -9.96
N LEU A 69 -13.05 -19.22 -10.21
CA LEU A 69 -11.90 -19.76 -9.49
C LEU A 69 -10.65 -18.91 -9.74
N LEU A 70 -10.37 -18.53 -11.00
CA LEU A 70 -9.23 -17.67 -11.35
C LEU A 70 -9.36 -16.29 -10.69
N THR A 71 -10.56 -15.72 -10.69
CA THR A 71 -10.84 -14.45 -10.01
C THR A 71 -10.59 -14.56 -8.50
N ARG A 72 -11.01 -15.66 -7.86
CA ARG A 72 -10.76 -15.89 -6.44
C ARG A 72 -9.27 -16.01 -6.11
N VAL A 73 -8.51 -16.72 -6.95
CA VAL A 73 -7.05 -16.83 -6.81
C VAL A 73 -6.39 -15.46 -6.96
N ALA A 74 -6.80 -14.68 -7.97
CA ALA A 74 -6.29 -13.32 -8.16
C ALA A 74 -6.57 -12.43 -6.94
N GLN A 75 -7.80 -12.43 -6.43
CA GLN A 75 -8.14 -11.68 -5.23
C GLN A 75 -7.34 -12.15 -4.00
N ALA A 76 -7.10 -13.45 -3.85
CA ALA A 76 -6.28 -13.99 -2.78
C ALA A 76 -4.81 -13.53 -2.90
N ALA A 77 -4.26 -13.50 -4.12
CA ALA A 77 -2.92 -12.99 -4.37
C ALA A 77 -2.80 -11.49 -4.05
N LEU A 78 -3.77 -10.67 -4.47
CA LEU A 78 -3.83 -9.24 -4.16
C LEU A 78 -3.93 -8.98 -2.65
N ARG A 79 -4.76 -9.76 -1.93
CA ARG A 79 -4.83 -9.69 -0.45
C ARG A 79 -3.53 -10.12 0.22
N SER A 80 -2.88 -11.15 -0.30
CA SER A 80 -1.58 -11.62 0.22
C SER A 80 -0.51 -10.54 0.03
N LEU A 81 -0.48 -9.87 -1.13
CA LEU A 81 0.40 -8.74 -1.40
C LEU A 81 0.16 -7.62 -0.38
N LEU A 82 -1.08 -7.16 -0.22
CA LEU A 82 -1.43 -6.12 0.74
C LEU A 82 -0.99 -6.47 2.17
N ARG A 83 -1.21 -7.70 2.61
CA ARG A 83 -0.78 -8.18 3.94
C ARG A 83 0.74 -8.18 4.10
N ARG A 84 1.49 -8.54 3.06
CA ARG A 84 2.96 -8.50 3.10
C ARG A 84 3.46 -7.06 3.16
N VAL A 85 2.88 -6.15 2.39
CA VAL A 85 3.23 -4.72 2.45
C VAL A 85 2.94 -4.17 3.84
N ALA A 86 1.76 -4.45 4.41
CA ALA A 86 1.40 -4.03 5.76
C ALA A 86 2.41 -4.53 6.80
N ARG A 87 2.78 -5.82 6.76
CA ARG A 87 3.79 -6.37 7.67
C ARG A 87 5.13 -5.68 7.54
N VAL A 88 5.61 -5.45 6.31
CA VAL A 88 6.88 -4.74 6.11
C VAL A 88 6.78 -3.32 6.68
N LEU A 89 5.67 -2.60 6.51
CA LEU A 89 5.48 -1.27 7.10
C LEU A 89 5.40 -1.28 8.65
N GLU A 90 4.85 -2.35 9.23
CA GLU A 90 4.79 -2.56 10.68
C GLU A 90 6.16 -2.94 11.26
N GLU A 91 6.97 -3.71 10.52
CA GLU A 91 8.31 -4.15 10.91
C GLU A 91 9.36 -3.04 10.69
N GLU A 92 9.22 -2.26 9.62
CA GLU A 92 10.07 -1.14 9.25
C GLU A 92 9.79 0.12 10.06
N GLN A 93 9.07 0.05 11.20
CA GLN A 93 8.99 1.16 12.15
C GLN A 93 10.42 1.47 12.62
N PRO A 94 11.14 2.44 12.03
CA PRO A 94 12.37 2.89 12.65
C PRO A 94 11.88 3.56 13.94
N SER A 95 12.72 3.58 14.95
CA SER A 95 12.54 4.46 16.09
C SER A 95 12.54 5.92 15.62
N LEU A 96 11.44 6.38 15.01
CA LEU A 96 11.12 7.78 14.86
C LEU A 96 10.66 8.26 16.22
N SER A 97 11.60 8.31 17.16
CA SER A 97 11.62 9.31 18.20
C SER A 97 11.71 10.67 17.50
N MET A 98 10.59 11.12 16.95
CA MET A 98 10.43 12.52 16.62
C MET A 98 10.43 13.24 17.97
N PRO A 99 11.43 14.07 18.30
CA PRO A 99 11.38 14.84 19.54
C PRO A 99 10.07 15.62 19.50
N ALA A 100 9.27 15.46 20.56
CA ALA A 100 8.01 16.17 20.74
C ALA A 100 8.22 17.62 20.32
N ARG A 101 7.49 18.07 19.28
CA ARG A 101 7.43 19.49 18.94
C ARG A 101 7.13 20.23 20.24
N GLY A 102 8.06 21.08 20.63
CA GLY A 102 8.23 21.54 22.00
C GLY A 102 6.93 21.90 22.69
N ALA A 103 6.62 21.16 23.75
CA ALA A 103 5.93 21.71 24.90
C ALA A 103 6.86 22.75 25.55
N GLY A 104 6.98 23.92 24.93
CA GLY A 104 7.55 25.12 25.52
C GLY A 104 6.45 25.90 26.24
N LEU A 105 5.92 25.32 27.32
CA LEU A 105 5.13 26.04 28.33
C LEU A 105 5.81 25.75 29.67
N GLY A 106 6.57 26.73 30.17
CA GLY A 106 7.22 26.62 31.47
C GLY A 106 8.20 27.75 31.78
N ALA A 107 7.66 28.78 32.43
CA ALA A 107 8.28 29.52 33.52
C ALA A 107 9.61 30.28 33.25
N GLY A 108 9.46 31.59 33.02
CA GLY A 108 10.43 32.59 33.45
C GLY A 108 9.71 33.58 34.36
N GLU A 109 9.56 33.24 35.64
CA GLU A 109 9.11 34.15 36.69
C GLU A 109 10.32 34.84 37.33
N ALA A 110 10.14 36.14 37.61
CA ALA A 110 10.91 37.02 38.50
C ALA A 110 12.37 37.38 38.16
N THR A 111 12.59 38.66 37.82
CA THR A 111 13.25 39.65 38.71
C THR A 111 13.68 40.89 37.91
N HIS A 112 13.08 42.04 38.17
CA HIS A 112 13.84 43.28 38.37
C HIS A 112 13.01 44.32 39.12
N ARG A 113 13.38 44.53 40.39
CA ARG A 113 13.13 45.74 41.17
C ARG A 113 14.10 46.81 40.67
N GLY A 114 13.61 48.01 40.41
CA GLY A 114 14.42 49.22 40.17
C GLY A 114 13.53 50.36 39.73
#